data_AF-A0A1B6F5U6-F1
#
_entry.id   AF-A0A1B6F5U6-F1
#
_cell.length_a   1.000
_cell.length_b   1.000
_cell.length_c   1.000
_cell.angle_alpha   90.00
_cell.angle_beta   90.00
_cell.angle_gamma   90.00
#
_symmetry.space_group_name_H-M   'P 1'
#
loop_
_entity.id
_entity.type
_entity.pdbx_description
1 polymer ?
#
loop_
_entity_poly.entity_id
_entity_poly.type
_entity_poly.pdbx_seq_one_letter_code
_entity_poly.pdbx_strand_id
1 'polypeptide(L)'
;PGNRLYRESIFSFLYNHDRQVESCDDDIIWSPDRGYRGKNVFKSSPWRIRGGGYGQDAQFTLNLNVIDFDDTCFFGSHGFEVILHSPAELPTLSHPSTYVHADRSTTIKIVPEIKTTKKELRKWNPKLRGCFFDDERPLQYFQYYTEKNCDLECERNATLYHCGCVPFFHPRTRDTPVCGNEKYNCYIESIAKSIDPDSSSYHDCNCLPACF
;
A
#
# COMPACT_ATOMS: atom_id res chain seq x y z
N PRO A 1 -15.75 -10.65 7.31
CA PRO A 1 -15.26 -9.86 8.45
C PRO A 1 -13.75 -9.61 8.42
N GLY A 2 -13.30 -8.58 7.72
CA GLY A 2 -11.87 -8.26 7.69
C GLY A 2 -11.55 -7.04 6.86
N ASN A 3 -10.63 -6.23 7.34
CA ASN A 3 -10.13 -5.07 6.61
C ASN A 3 -9.34 -5.58 5.40
N ARG A 4 -9.89 -5.40 4.20
CA ARG A 4 -9.20 -5.75 2.95
C ARG A 4 -8.55 -4.49 2.38
N LEU A 5 -7.32 -4.63 1.90
CA LEU A 5 -6.60 -3.54 1.23
C LEU A 5 -7.22 -3.22 -0.13
N TYR A 6 -7.60 -4.26 -0.87
CA TYR A 6 -8.19 -4.15 -2.20
C TYR A 6 -9.71 -4.16 -2.17
N ARG A 7 -10.32 -3.45 -3.12
CA ARG A 7 -11.76 -3.51 -3.36
C ARG A 7 -12.16 -4.87 -3.94
N GLU A 8 -13.13 -5.51 -3.31
CA GLU A 8 -13.59 -6.85 -3.70
C GLU A 8 -14.14 -6.93 -5.12
N SER A 9 -14.74 -5.84 -5.61
CA SER A 9 -15.30 -5.76 -6.97
C SER A 9 -14.28 -6.08 -8.06
N ILE A 10 -12.99 -5.83 -7.82
CA ILE A 10 -11.90 -6.05 -8.78
C ILE A 10 -11.36 -7.49 -8.77
N PHE A 11 -11.41 -8.15 -7.61
CA PHE A 11 -10.90 -9.51 -7.43
C PHE A 11 -12.01 -10.58 -7.40
N SER A 12 -13.27 -10.17 -7.48
CA SER A 12 -14.44 -11.05 -7.57
C SER A 12 -14.30 -12.11 -8.67
N PHE A 13 -13.63 -11.79 -9.78
CA PHE A 13 -13.35 -12.72 -10.88
C PHE A 13 -12.22 -13.73 -10.62
N LEU A 14 -11.36 -13.49 -9.63
CA LEU A 14 -10.27 -14.41 -9.24
C LEU A 14 -10.70 -15.36 -8.11
N TYR A 15 -11.76 -15.03 -7.38
CA TYR A 15 -12.36 -15.86 -6.34
C TYR A 15 -13.66 -16.51 -6.82
N ASN A 16 -13.54 -17.52 -7.71
CA ASN A 16 -14.60 -18.53 -7.89
C ASN A 16 -14.60 -19.50 -6.70
N HIS A 17 -14.93 -18.99 -5.52
CA HIS A 17 -15.35 -19.84 -4.40
C HIS A 17 -16.54 -19.18 -3.71
N ASP A 18 -17.68 -19.88 -3.77
CA ASP A 18 -18.96 -19.51 -3.20
C ASP A 18 -18.85 -18.83 -1.84
N ARG A 19 -19.06 -17.51 -1.83
CA ARG A 19 -19.65 -16.73 -0.73
C ARG A 19 -19.79 -15.29 -1.21
N GLN A 20 -20.98 -14.92 -1.68
CA GLN A 20 -21.41 -13.53 -1.63
C GLN A 20 -21.46 -13.14 -0.15
N VAL A 21 -20.39 -12.53 0.35
CA VAL A 21 -20.44 -11.81 1.62
C VAL A 21 -20.81 -10.40 1.25
N GLU A 22 -22.07 -10.01 1.43
CA GLU A 22 -22.41 -8.61 1.60
C GLU A 22 -21.55 -8.08 2.75
N SER A 23 -20.55 -7.28 2.42
CA SER A 23 -19.73 -6.58 3.41
C SER A 23 -20.60 -5.48 4.04
N CYS A 24 -21.37 -5.83 5.06
CA CYS A 24 -22.01 -4.85 5.93
C CYS A 24 -20.93 -3.97 6.58
N ASP A 25 -21.18 -2.66 6.71
CA ASP A 25 -20.29 -1.69 7.37
C ASP A 25 -19.96 -2.10 8.84
N ASP A 26 -20.76 -3.00 9.42
CA ASP A 26 -20.59 -3.62 10.74
C ASP A 26 -19.43 -4.65 10.81
N ASP A 27 -18.92 -5.13 9.67
CA ASP A 27 -17.80 -6.07 9.58
C ASP A 27 -16.42 -5.38 9.56
N ILE A 28 -16.38 -4.05 9.41
CA ILE A 28 -15.14 -3.25 9.36
C ILE A 28 -14.70 -2.88 10.78
N ILE A 29 -13.65 -3.54 11.22
CA ILE A 29 -13.12 -3.43 12.59
C ILE A 29 -11.98 -2.39 12.70
N TRP A 30 -11.40 -1.94 11.59
CA TRP A 30 -10.37 -0.89 11.55
C TRP A 30 -10.39 -0.14 10.23
N SER A 31 -10.14 1.17 10.28
CA SER A 31 -9.86 2.00 9.12
C SER A 31 -8.75 2.98 9.49
N PRO A 32 -7.96 3.47 8.55
CA PRO A 32 -6.83 4.33 8.90
C PRO A 32 -7.30 5.69 9.47
N ASP A 33 -8.44 6.22 9.03
CA ASP A 33 -9.04 7.45 9.58
C ASP A 33 -9.67 7.26 10.98
N ARG A 34 -10.44 6.18 11.17
CA ARG A 34 -11.25 5.99 12.39
C ARG A 34 -10.57 5.12 13.46
N GLY A 35 -9.45 4.48 13.13
CA GLY A 35 -8.79 3.50 13.98
C GLY A 35 -9.63 2.23 14.20
N TYR A 36 -9.31 1.49 15.27
CA TYR A 36 -10.01 0.25 15.63
C TYR A 36 -11.36 0.53 16.30
N ARG A 37 -12.40 -0.20 15.90
CA ARG A 37 -13.73 -0.17 16.52
C ARG A 37 -13.89 -1.29 17.55
N GLY A 38 -14.31 -0.94 18.77
CA GLY A 38 -14.57 -1.91 19.85
C GLY A 38 -13.34 -2.28 20.70
N LYS A 39 -13.58 -2.96 21.84
CA LYS A 39 -12.54 -3.27 22.84
C LYS A 39 -11.88 -4.66 22.68
N ASN A 40 -12.51 -5.60 21.96
CA ASN A 40 -12.08 -7.00 21.84
C ASN A 40 -11.46 -7.33 20.46
N VAL A 41 -10.54 -6.50 19.96
CA VAL A 41 -10.07 -6.54 18.55
C VAL A 41 -8.70 -7.22 18.37
N PHE A 42 -8.12 -7.81 19.42
CA PHE A 42 -6.76 -8.36 19.37
C PHE A 42 -6.58 -9.58 18.44
N LYS A 43 -7.66 -10.23 18.01
CA LYS A 43 -7.61 -11.44 17.17
C LYS A 43 -7.84 -11.19 15.69
N SER A 44 -8.03 -9.93 15.29
CA SER A 44 -8.48 -9.61 13.95
C SER A 44 -7.48 -8.68 13.26
N SER A 45 -7.30 -8.85 11.94
CA SER A 45 -6.34 -8.07 11.15
C SER A 45 -6.84 -6.64 10.86
N PRO A 46 -5.98 -5.59 10.87
CA PRO A 46 -4.56 -5.65 11.22
C PRO A 46 -4.36 -5.98 12.71
N TRP A 47 -3.32 -6.76 13.02
CA TRP A 47 -3.05 -7.16 14.40
C TRP A 47 -2.46 -6.01 15.20
N ARG A 48 -2.80 -5.97 16.49
CA ARG A 48 -2.29 -4.99 17.44
C ARG A 48 -1.30 -5.63 18.39
N ILE A 49 -0.14 -5.00 18.53
CA ILE A 49 0.79 -5.31 19.62
C ILE A 49 0.33 -4.62 20.92
N ARG A 50 0.59 -5.25 22.07
CA ARG A 50 0.17 -4.74 23.39
C ARG A 50 1.06 -3.61 23.93
N GLY A 51 2.23 -3.42 23.35
CA GLY A 51 3.22 -2.42 23.75
C GLY A 51 4.59 -2.71 23.14
N GLY A 52 5.60 -1.94 23.54
CA GLY A 52 7.00 -2.08 23.07
C GLY A 52 7.94 -2.74 24.07
N GLY A 53 7.41 -3.53 25.02
CA GLY A 53 8.20 -4.22 26.04
C GLY A 53 8.65 -5.62 25.62
N TYR A 54 9.54 -6.23 26.41
CA TYR A 54 10.04 -7.59 26.17
C TYR A 54 8.89 -8.61 26.05
N GLY A 55 8.86 -9.38 24.96
CA GLY A 55 7.81 -10.37 24.67
C GLY A 55 6.49 -9.79 24.15
N GLN A 56 6.47 -8.51 23.75
CA GLN A 56 5.32 -7.84 23.13
C GLN A 56 5.58 -7.38 21.70
N ASP A 57 6.76 -7.70 21.17
CA ASP A 57 7.21 -7.45 19.81
C ASP A 57 6.68 -8.50 18.82
N ALA A 58 6.77 -8.17 17.53
CA ALA A 58 6.57 -9.13 16.46
C ALA A 58 7.92 -9.80 16.14
N GLN A 59 7.97 -11.12 16.25
CA GLN A 59 9.15 -11.90 15.93
C GLN A 59 8.94 -12.70 14.64
N PHE A 60 9.93 -12.64 13.75
CA PHE A 60 9.96 -13.41 12.51
C PHE A 60 11.26 -14.22 12.47
N THR A 61 11.14 -15.49 12.11
CA THR A 61 12.30 -16.34 11.78
C THR A 61 12.30 -16.56 10.28
N LEU A 62 13.29 -15.98 9.60
CA LEU A 62 13.43 -16.05 8.15
C LEU A 62 14.57 -17.01 7.81
N ASN A 63 14.32 -17.95 6.91
CA ASN A 63 15.31 -18.93 6.47
C ASN A 63 15.68 -18.62 5.01
N LEU A 64 16.96 -18.43 4.75
CA LEU A 64 17.48 -18.24 3.39
C LEU A 64 18.23 -19.51 2.96
N ASN A 65 17.84 -20.09 1.83
CA ASN A 65 18.59 -21.19 1.23
C ASN A 65 19.74 -20.61 0.41
N VAL A 66 20.93 -20.58 1.01
CA VAL A 66 22.14 -20.05 0.36
C VAL A 66 22.60 -20.88 -0.86
N ILE A 67 22.17 -22.14 -0.99
CA ILE A 67 22.55 -23.00 -2.11
C ILE A 67 21.77 -22.62 -3.38
N ASP A 68 20.52 -22.17 -3.21
CA ASP A 68 19.61 -21.79 -4.30
C ASP A 68 19.57 -20.27 -4.51
N PHE A 69 20.51 -19.54 -3.88
CA PHE A 69 20.59 -18.10 -4.00
C PHE A 69 21.37 -17.72 -5.27
N ASP A 70 20.75 -16.94 -6.15
CA ASP A 70 21.40 -16.42 -7.34
C ASP A 70 22.21 -15.16 -7.02
N ASP A 71 23.52 -15.34 -6.80
CA ASP A 71 24.47 -14.26 -6.54
C ASP A 71 24.60 -13.27 -7.72
N THR A 72 24.08 -13.60 -8.91
CA THR A 72 24.07 -12.68 -10.06
C THR A 72 22.92 -11.66 -9.99
N CYS A 73 21.83 -11.99 -9.30
CA CYS A 73 20.69 -11.09 -9.11
C CYS A 73 20.94 -10.08 -7.98
N PHE A 74 21.71 -10.44 -6.96
CA PHE A 74 22.06 -9.58 -5.83
C PHE A 74 23.53 -9.74 -5.43
N PHE A 75 24.36 -8.77 -5.82
CA PHE A 75 25.80 -8.81 -5.53
C PHE A 75 26.09 -8.59 -4.03
N GLY A 76 26.66 -9.59 -3.38
CA GLY A 76 27.51 -9.41 -2.18
C GLY A 76 26.82 -9.48 -0.82
N SER A 77 25.52 -9.79 -0.73
CA SER A 77 24.89 -10.00 0.58
C SER A 77 23.72 -10.99 0.55
N HIS A 78 23.72 -11.92 1.51
CA HIS A 78 22.65 -12.89 1.75
C HIS A 78 21.75 -12.40 2.89
N GLY A 79 20.47 -12.19 2.61
CA GLY A 79 19.56 -11.54 3.56
C GLY A 79 18.22 -11.14 2.94
N PHE A 80 17.54 -10.22 3.61
CA PHE A 80 16.18 -9.83 3.31
C PHE A 80 16.04 -8.32 3.32
N GLU A 81 15.32 -7.77 2.36
CA GLU A 81 14.83 -6.40 2.44
C GLU A 81 13.53 -6.36 3.26
N VAL A 82 13.49 -5.52 4.27
CA VAL A 82 12.33 -5.31 5.13
C VAL A 82 11.76 -3.94 4.84
N ILE A 83 10.54 -3.89 4.29
CA ILE A 83 9.81 -2.66 3.98
C ILE A 83 8.77 -2.42 5.08
N LEU A 84 8.77 -1.22 5.67
CA LEU A 84 7.81 -0.80 6.67
C LEU A 84 6.74 0.10 6.05
N HIS A 85 5.47 -0.30 6.14
CA HIS A 85 4.35 0.43 5.56
C HIS A 85 3.09 0.39 6.45
N SER A 86 2.13 1.27 6.15
CA SER A 86 0.81 1.24 6.79
C SER A 86 0.00 0.02 6.32
N PRO A 87 -0.83 -0.60 7.16
CA PRO A 87 -1.74 -1.67 6.74
C PRO A 87 -2.78 -1.24 5.69
N ALA A 88 -2.98 0.07 5.51
CA ALA A 88 -3.84 0.64 4.48
C ALA A 88 -3.11 0.88 3.15
N GLU A 89 -1.82 0.58 3.06
CA GLU A 89 -0.97 0.83 1.89
C GLU A 89 -0.40 -0.48 1.34
N LEU A 90 -0.12 -0.48 0.04
CA LEU A 90 0.70 -1.52 -0.58
C LEU A 90 2.19 -1.21 -0.33
N PRO A 91 3.02 -2.19 0.07
CA PRO A 91 4.46 -1.97 0.17
C PRO A 91 5.05 -1.67 -1.22
N THR A 92 5.80 -0.58 -1.32
CA THR A 92 6.50 -0.13 -2.53
C THR A 92 7.90 0.34 -2.15
N LEU A 93 8.76 0.59 -3.14
CA LEU A 93 10.10 1.13 -2.93
C LEU A 93 10.11 2.58 -2.38
N SER A 94 8.98 3.29 -2.38
CA SER A 94 8.87 4.62 -1.76
C SER A 94 8.71 4.55 -0.23
N HIS A 95 8.53 3.36 0.32
CA HIS A 95 8.45 3.16 1.76
C HIS A 95 9.83 3.04 2.39
N PRO A 96 9.97 3.40 3.69
CA PRO A 96 11.18 3.10 4.44
C PRO A 96 11.51 1.61 4.40
N SER A 97 12.70 1.28 3.94
CA SER A 97 13.21 -0.09 3.94
C SER A 97 14.55 -0.20 4.67
N THR A 98 14.86 -1.41 5.13
CA THR A 98 16.15 -1.74 5.72
C THR A 98 16.55 -3.17 5.34
N TYR A 99 17.84 -3.39 5.18
CA TYR A 99 18.38 -4.70 4.85
C TYR A 99 18.78 -5.46 6.12
N VAL A 100 18.33 -6.72 6.24
CA VAL A 100 18.68 -7.62 7.35
C VAL A 100 19.46 -8.82 6.85
N HIS A 101 20.62 -9.08 7.45
CA HIS A 101 21.45 -10.22 7.07
C HIS A 101 20.86 -11.52 7.63
N ALA A 102 20.99 -12.60 6.86
CA ALA A 102 20.44 -13.91 7.23
C ALA A 102 21.21 -14.61 8.38
N ASP A 103 22.42 -14.18 8.68
CA ASP A 103 23.35 -14.82 9.64
C ASP A 103 23.27 -14.25 11.07
N ARG A 104 22.37 -13.29 11.32
CA ARG A 104 22.28 -12.60 12.62
C ARG A 104 20.85 -12.28 13.01
N SER A 105 20.62 -12.20 14.32
CA SER A 105 19.39 -11.64 14.86
C SER A 105 19.42 -10.11 14.76
N THR A 106 18.40 -9.51 14.14
CA THR A 106 18.27 -8.06 13.98
C THR A 106 17.00 -7.56 14.67
N THR A 107 17.14 -6.59 15.57
CA THR A 107 15.99 -5.91 16.20
C THR A 107 15.74 -4.58 15.51
N ILE A 108 14.52 -4.37 15.01
CA ILE A 108 14.10 -3.12 14.36
C ILE A 108 13.17 -2.36 15.31
N LYS A 109 13.60 -1.18 15.76
CA LYS A 109 12.75 -0.28 16.55
C LYS A 109 11.92 0.61 15.63
N ILE A 110 10.60 0.52 15.75
CA ILE A 110 9.65 1.32 14.98
C ILE A 110 9.19 2.52 15.82
N VAL A 111 9.30 3.73 15.27
CA VAL A 111 8.80 4.97 15.88
C VAL A 111 7.87 5.66 14.88
N PRO A 112 6.54 5.49 14.99
CA PRO A 112 5.60 6.09 14.05
C PRO A 112 5.39 7.59 14.37
N GLU A 113 5.34 8.42 13.33
CA GLU A 113 4.86 9.80 13.40
C GLU A 113 3.48 9.85 12.74
N ILE A 114 2.47 10.38 13.45
CA ILE A 114 1.09 10.45 12.97
C ILE A 114 0.66 11.91 12.95
N LYS A 115 0.21 12.37 11.78
CA LYS A 115 -0.30 13.74 11.58
C LYS A 115 -1.80 13.66 11.28
N THR A 116 -2.61 14.10 12.24
CA THR A 116 -4.06 14.09 12.11
C THR A 116 -4.62 15.49 11.99
N THR A 117 -5.69 15.62 11.23
CA THR A 117 -6.46 16.84 11.13
C THR A 117 -7.58 16.85 12.17
N LYS A 118 -7.85 18.02 12.75
CA LYS A 118 -8.95 18.22 13.69
C LYS A 118 -10.29 17.84 13.07
N LYS A 119 -11.12 17.09 13.79
CA LYS A 119 -12.42 16.58 13.30
C LYS A 119 -13.36 17.68 12.83
N GLU A 120 -13.30 18.85 13.45
CA GLU A 120 -14.12 20.02 13.11
C GLU A 120 -13.80 20.59 11.72
N LEU A 121 -12.61 20.29 11.18
CA LEU A 121 -12.18 20.71 9.85
C LEU A 121 -12.62 19.74 8.75
N ARG A 122 -13.22 18.59 9.08
CA ARG A 122 -13.78 17.66 8.08
C ARG A 122 -14.87 18.30 7.21
N LYS A 123 -15.65 19.21 7.77
CA LYS A 123 -16.67 19.97 7.01
C LYS A 123 -16.09 20.96 5.98
N TRP A 124 -14.79 21.24 6.05
CA TRP A 124 -14.13 22.15 5.12
C TRP A 124 -13.80 21.42 3.82
N ASN A 125 -13.89 22.15 2.71
CA ASN A 125 -13.52 21.64 1.39
C ASN A 125 -12.10 21.03 1.44
N PRO A 126 -11.89 19.79 0.96
CA PRO A 126 -10.58 19.13 0.98
C PRO A 126 -9.46 19.97 0.34
N LYS A 127 -9.76 20.74 -0.72
CA LYS A 127 -8.78 21.63 -1.35
C LYS A 127 -8.30 22.76 -0.43
N LEU A 128 -9.18 23.30 0.41
CA LEU A 128 -8.83 24.32 1.40
C LEU A 128 -8.07 23.73 2.59
N ARG A 129 -8.37 22.47 2.93
CA ARG A 129 -7.72 21.74 4.02
C ARG A 129 -6.34 21.21 3.62
N GLY A 130 -6.13 20.95 2.33
CA GLY A 130 -4.89 20.42 1.78
C GLY A 130 -4.70 18.92 2.03
N CYS A 131 -5.76 18.18 2.36
CA CYS A 131 -5.70 16.74 2.59
C CYS A 131 -7.07 16.08 2.36
N PHE A 132 -7.09 14.76 2.15
CA PHE A 132 -8.32 13.96 2.04
C PHE A 132 -8.52 13.02 3.24
N PHE A 133 -9.76 12.90 3.70
CA PHE A 133 -10.22 11.77 4.52
C PHE A 133 -10.48 10.54 3.65
N ASP A 134 -10.59 9.37 4.28
CA ASP A 134 -10.68 8.07 3.62
C ASP A 134 -11.89 7.93 2.68
N ASP A 135 -12.98 8.63 2.98
CA ASP A 135 -14.26 8.63 2.26
C ASP A 135 -14.40 9.78 1.23
N GLU A 136 -13.49 10.75 1.21
CA GLU A 136 -13.60 11.95 0.36
C GLU A 136 -13.11 11.72 -1.07
N ARG A 137 -12.17 10.77 -1.24
CA ARG A 137 -11.61 10.43 -2.53
C ARG A 137 -11.57 8.92 -2.74
N PRO A 138 -12.66 8.33 -3.27
CA PRO A 138 -12.72 6.91 -3.59
C PRO A 138 -11.65 6.52 -4.61
N LEU A 139 -10.89 5.47 -4.30
CA LEU A 139 -9.92 4.87 -5.21
C LEU A 139 -10.53 3.69 -5.97
N GLN A 140 -10.00 3.35 -7.14
CA GLN A 140 -10.53 2.26 -7.95
C GLN A 140 -10.16 0.88 -7.38
N TYR A 141 -8.88 0.67 -7.08
CA TYR A 141 -8.26 -0.59 -6.66
C TYR A 141 -8.19 -0.73 -5.15
N PHE A 142 -7.96 0.36 -4.44
CA PHE A 142 -7.76 0.35 -2.99
C PHE A 142 -9.02 0.69 -2.21
N GLN A 143 -9.19 0.04 -1.06
CA GLN A 143 -10.32 0.28 -0.17
C GLN A 143 -10.19 1.63 0.55
N TYR A 144 -8.97 2.00 0.93
CA TYR A 144 -8.68 3.21 1.69
C TYR A 144 -7.87 4.19 0.86
N TYR A 145 -8.27 5.46 0.92
CA TYR A 145 -7.45 6.53 0.39
C TYR A 145 -6.19 6.69 1.23
N THR A 146 -5.02 6.66 0.58
CA THR A 146 -3.79 7.25 1.09
C THR A 146 -3.14 7.98 -0.08
N GLU A 147 -2.24 8.92 0.19
CA GLU A 147 -1.46 9.60 -0.85
C GLU A 147 -0.77 8.56 -1.76
N LYS A 148 -0.07 7.58 -1.18
CA LYS A 148 0.63 6.54 -1.93
C LYS A 148 -0.28 5.62 -2.74
N ASN A 149 -1.45 5.25 -2.22
CA ASN A 149 -2.40 4.44 -2.99
C ASN A 149 -2.96 5.24 -4.18
N CYS A 150 -3.17 6.54 -3.99
CA CYS A 150 -3.59 7.45 -5.05
C CYS A 150 -2.50 7.57 -6.12
N ASP A 151 -1.25 7.76 -5.72
CA ASP A 151 -0.09 7.84 -6.62
C ASP A 151 0.07 6.53 -7.42
N LEU A 152 -0.07 5.36 -6.79
CA LEU A 152 -0.03 4.08 -7.48
C LEU A 152 -1.12 3.95 -8.56
N GLU A 153 -2.34 4.41 -8.30
CA GLU A 153 -3.40 4.42 -9.31
C GLU A 153 -3.13 5.44 -10.42
N CYS A 154 -2.55 6.59 -10.06
CA CYS A 154 -2.12 7.61 -11.01
C CYS A 154 -1.07 7.06 -11.98
N GLU A 155 0.01 6.47 -11.45
CA GLU A 155 1.08 5.84 -12.24
C GLU A 155 0.54 4.72 -13.13
N ARG A 156 -0.34 3.87 -12.58
CA ARG A 156 -1.02 2.81 -13.32
C ARG A 156 -1.89 3.35 -14.46
N ASN A 157 -2.62 4.44 -14.25
CA ASN A 157 -3.44 5.05 -15.27
C ASN A 157 -2.60 5.75 -16.34
N ALA A 158 -1.52 6.44 -15.95
CA ALA A 158 -0.59 7.09 -16.85
C ALA A 158 0.07 6.05 -17.78
N THR A 159 0.60 4.96 -17.21
CA THR A 159 1.24 3.89 -17.99
C THR A 159 0.26 3.20 -18.95
N LEU A 160 -0.96 2.91 -18.49
CA LEU A 160 -1.99 2.35 -19.37
C LEU A 160 -2.32 3.30 -20.53
N TYR A 161 -2.49 4.59 -20.25
CA TYR A 161 -2.84 5.59 -21.25
C TYR A 161 -1.73 5.82 -22.28
N HIS A 162 -0.48 5.99 -21.83
CA HIS A 162 0.64 6.32 -22.71
C HIS A 162 1.26 5.09 -23.39
N CYS A 163 1.30 3.94 -22.72
CA CYS A 163 2.01 2.76 -23.20
C CYS A 163 1.08 1.62 -23.63
N GLY A 164 -0.21 1.69 -23.31
CA GLY A 164 -1.20 0.63 -23.59
C GLY A 164 -1.08 -0.60 -22.69
N CYS A 165 -0.29 -0.52 -21.62
CA CYS A 165 -0.04 -1.63 -20.70
C CYS A 165 0.30 -1.09 -19.30
N VAL A 166 0.21 -1.95 -18.29
CA VAL A 166 0.52 -1.64 -16.89
C VAL A 166 1.74 -2.46 -16.44
N PRO A 167 2.70 -1.89 -15.68
CA PRO A 167 3.81 -2.63 -15.10
C PRO A 167 3.31 -3.81 -14.24
N PHE A 168 4.06 -4.91 -14.23
CA PHE A 168 3.63 -6.15 -13.55
C PHE A 168 3.41 -5.98 -12.03
N PHE A 169 4.08 -5.00 -11.43
CA PHE A 169 4.04 -4.67 -10.00
C PHE A 169 2.92 -3.68 -9.63
N HIS A 170 2.16 -3.15 -10.60
CA HIS A 170 1.01 -2.28 -10.34
C HIS A 170 -0.32 -3.04 -10.23
N PRO A 171 -1.32 -2.48 -9.52
CA PRO A 171 -2.67 -3.03 -9.45
C PRO A 171 -3.32 -3.17 -10.84
N ARG A 172 -3.93 -4.33 -11.11
CA ARG A 172 -4.56 -4.61 -12.40
C ARG A 172 -5.75 -5.55 -12.31
N THR A 173 -6.65 -5.46 -13.29
CA THR A 173 -7.68 -6.48 -13.51
C THR A 173 -7.14 -7.56 -14.45
N ARG A 174 -7.83 -8.70 -14.55
CA ARG A 174 -7.43 -9.82 -15.42
C ARG A 174 -7.22 -9.42 -16.89
N ASP A 175 -8.06 -8.53 -17.39
CA ASP A 175 -8.05 -8.13 -18.81
C ASP A 175 -7.11 -6.93 -19.09
N THR A 176 -6.40 -6.42 -18.07
CA THR A 176 -5.42 -5.34 -18.24
C THR A 176 -4.12 -5.90 -18.83
N PRO A 177 -3.62 -5.40 -19.97
CA PRO A 177 -2.35 -5.84 -20.54
C PRO A 177 -1.17 -5.52 -19.61
N VAL A 178 -0.26 -6.47 -19.44
CA VAL A 178 0.97 -6.30 -18.66
C VAL A 178 2.12 -5.89 -19.58
N CYS A 179 2.89 -4.87 -19.18
CA CYS A 179 4.04 -4.43 -19.96
C CYS A 179 5.13 -5.50 -19.99
N GLY A 180 5.58 -5.86 -21.20
CA GLY A 180 6.81 -6.62 -21.42
C GLY A 180 8.04 -5.70 -21.54
N ASN A 181 9.22 -6.30 -21.72
CA ASN A 181 10.49 -5.56 -21.81
C ASN A 181 10.53 -4.52 -22.93
N GLU A 182 9.85 -4.74 -24.06
CA GLU A 182 9.80 -3.76 -25.16
C GLU A 182 9.19 -2.41 -24.73
N LYS A 183 8.32 -2.43 -23.72
CA LYS A 183 7.65 -1.24 -23.19
C LYS A 183 8.35 -0.67 -21.95
N TYR A 184 9.52 -1.19 -21.59
CA TYR A 184 10.28 -0.79 -20.40
C TYR A 184 10.49 0.72 -20.32
N ASN A 185 11.12 1.31 -21.34
CA ASN A 185 11.39 2.75 -21.36
C ASN A 185 10.11 3.57 -21.31
N CYS A 186 9.05 3.12 -22.01
CA CYS A 186 7.78 3.83 -22.03
C CYS A 186 7.16 3.93 -20.64
N TYR A 187 7.03 2.81 -19.92
CA TYR A 187 6.36 2.84 -18.63
C TYR A 187 7.21 3.55 -17.57
N ILE A 188 8.53 3.44 -17.62
CA ILE A 188 9.43 4.16 -16.70
C ILE A 188 9.31 5.67 -16.91
N GLU A 189 9.34 6.15 -18.15
CA GLU A 189 9.16 7.58 -18.44
C GLU A 189 7.75 8.06 -18.07
N SER A 190 6.72 7.24 -18.29
CA SER A 190 5.35 7.59 -17.92
C SER A 190 5.18 7.69 -16.39
N ILE A 191 5.79 6.80 -15.62
CA ILE A 191 5.80 6.86 -14.15
C ILE A 191 6.54 8.11 -13.69
N ALA A 192 7.73 8.37 -14.24
CA ALA A 192 8.53 9.54 -13.90
C ALA A 192 7.76 10.85 -14.14
N LYS A 193 7.02 10.93 -15.25
CA LYS A 193 6.14 12.08 -15.51
C LYS A 193 4.98 12.16 -14.51
N SER A 194 4.33 11.07 -14.15
CA SER A 194 3.20 11.13 -13.20
C SER A 194 3.58 11.61 -11.80
N ILE A 195 4.85 11.51 -11.41
CA ILE A 195 5.36 12.00 -10.11
C ILE A 195 6.08 13.34 -10.20
N ASP A 196 6.27 13.88 -11.42
CA ASP A 196 6.97 15.14 -11.65
C ASP A 196 6.03 16.33 -11.38
N PRO A 197 6.29 17.17 -10.36
CA PRO A 197 5.45 18.31 -10.00
C PRO A 197 5.24 19.33 -11.12
N ASP A 198 6.15 19.39 -12.09
CA ASP A 198 6.07 20.31 -13.23
C ASP A 198 5.25 19.75 -14.40
N SER A 199 4.81 18.49 -14.31
CA SER A 199 4.05 17.83 -15.38
C SER A 199 2.53 18.04 -15.24
N SER A 200 1.82 18.08 -16.38
CA SER A 200 0.35 18.09 -16.37
C SER A 200 -0.22 16.80 -15.77
N SER A 201 0.42 15.66 -16.02
CA SER A 201 0.00 14.35 -15.50
C SER A 201 -0.05 14.31 -13.97
N TYR A 202 0.91 14.96 -13.29
CA TYR A 202 0.91 15.10 -11.83
C TYR A 202 -0.28 15.92 -11.32
N HIS A 203 -0.54 17.07 -11.96
CA HIS A 203 -1.64 17.96 -11.58
C HIS A 203 -3.02 17.34 -11.80
N ASP A 204 -3.19 16.53 -12.85
CA ASP A 204 -4.43 15.81 -13.12
C ASP A 204 -4.74 14.76 -12.04
N CYS A 205 -3.70 14.19 -11.41
CA CYS A 205 -3.87 13.23 -10.33
C CYS A 205 -4.23 13.88 -9.00
N ASN A 206 -3.71 15.05 -8.63
CA ASN A 206 -4.13 15.80 -7.42
C ASN A 206 -4.14 14.97 -6.11
N CYS A 207 -3.20 14.03 -5.94
CA CYS A 207 -3.10 13.16 -4.77
C CYS A 207 -2.62 13.95 -3.55
N LEU A 208 -3.54 14.51 -2.77
CA LEU A 208 -3.21 15.25 -1.55
C LEU A 208 -2.88 14.27 -0.40
N PRO A 209 -2.11 14.72 0.61
CA PRO A 209 -1.88 13.93 1.82
C PRO A 209 -3.18 13.43 2.48
N ALA A 210 -3.07 12.34 3.23
CA ALA A 210 -4.18 11.89 4.09
C ALA A 210 -4.32 12.81 5.31
N CYS A 211 -5.56 12.97 5.80
CA CYS A 211 -5.82 13.78 6.99
C CYS A 211 -5.63 13.03 8.32
N PHE A 212 -5.12 11.79 8.29
CA PHE A 212 -5.03 10.88 9.42
C PHE A 212 -3.63 10.26 9.55
#